data_AF-A0A380KK77-F1
#
_entry.id   AF-A0A380KK77-F1
#
_cell.length_a   1.000
_cell.length_b   1.000
_cell.length_c   1.000
_cell.angle_alpha   90.00
_cell.angle_beta   90.00
_cell.angle_gamma   90.00
#
_symmetry.space_group_name_H-M   'P 1'
#
loop_
_entity.id
_entity.type
_entity.pdbx_description
1 polymer ?
#
loop_
_entity_poly.entity_id
_entity_poly.type
_entity_poly.pdbx_seq_one_letter_code
_entity_poly.pdbx_strand_id
1 'polypeptide(L)' 'MTEEELQLATFEIILHSGTARTYVHEAFDAMKESKFEVVEEKLAAADEELLQAHHAQTDLLQKYASGTEIKIEIIMVHA' A
#
# COMPACT_ATOMS: atom_id res chain seq x y z
N MET A 1 12.05 -1.20 17.19
CA MET A 1 11.05 -2.16 16.68
C MET A 1 11.70 -3.52 16.58
N THR A 2 10.94 -4.59 16.81
CA THR A 2 11.44 -5.95 16.56
C THR A 2 11.43 -6.25 15.05
N GLU A 3 12.16 -7.29 14.65
CA GLU A 3 12.17 -7.78 13.27
C GLU A 3 10.76 -8.23 12.82
N GLU A 4 10.04 -8.92 13.70
CA GLU A 4 8.67 -9.39 13.45
C GLU A 4 7.69 -8.23 13.25
N GLU A 5 7.76 -7.17 14.07
CA GLU A 5 6.93 -5.97 13.91
C GLU A 5 7.20 -5.27 12.58
N LEU A 6 8.47 -5.20 12.16
CA LEU A 6 8.87 -4.59 10.90
C LEU A 6 8.38 -5.41 9.71
N GLN A 7 8.51 -6.73 9.77
CA GLN A 7 8.02 -7.62 8.72
C GLN A 7 6.50 -7.55 8.60
N LEU A 8 5.77 -7.49 9.71
CA LEU A 8 4.31 -7.35 9.68
C LEU A 8 3.88 -6.05 8.99
N ALA A 9 4.47 -4.91 9.38
CA ALA A 9 4.21 -3.61 8.74
C ALA A 9 4.59 -3.63 7.25
N THR A 10 5.67 -4.33 6.90
CA THR A 10 6.08 -4.49 5.49
C THR A 10 5.06 -5.29 4.68
N PHE A 11 4.57 -6.41 5.22
CA PHE A 11 3.56 -7.23 4.56
C PHE A 11 2.22 -6.50 4.43
N GLU A 12 1.87 -5.66 5.41
CA GLU A 12 0.70 -4.78 5.35
C GLU A 12 0.81 -3.80 4.17
N ILE A 13 1.96 -3.13 4.01
CA ILE A 13 2.22 -2.24 2.87
C ILE A 13 2.11 -3.00 1.54
N ILE A 14 2.74 -4.17 1.43
CA ILE A 14 2.71 -5.00 0.21
C ILE A 14 1.30 -5.44 -0.13
N LEU A 15 0.54 -5.90 0.88
CA LEU A 15 -0.83 -6.38 0.70
C LEU A 15 -1.72 -5.28 0.13
N HIS A 16 -1.78 -4.14 0.82
CA HIS A 16 -2.63 -3.01 0.43
C HIS A 16 -2.20 -2.41 -0.91
N SER A 17 -0.89 -2.23 -1.13
CA SER A 17 -0.36 -1.75 -2.41
C SER A 17 -0.65 -2.71 -3.57
N GLY A 18 -0.58 -4.02 -3.32
CA GLY A 18 -0.91 -5.07 -4.29
C GLY A 18 -2.40 -5.10 -4.64
N THR A 19 -3.27 -4.96 -3.65
CA THR A 19 -4.72 -4.86 -3.84
C THR A 19 -5.09 -3.60 -4.61
N ALA A 20 -4.56 -2.44 -4.20
CA ALA A 20 -4.75 -1.18 -4.91
C ALA A 20 -4.31 -1.28 -6.38
N ARG A 21 -3.13 -1.87 -6.63
CA ARG A 21 -2.65 -2.10 -7.99
C ARG A 21 -3.62 -2.97 -8.79
N THR A 22 -4.19 -4.00 -8.18
CA THR A 22 -5.20 -4.86 -8.83
C THR A 22 -6.43 -4.05 -9.21
N TYR A 23 -6.97 -3.23 -8.31
CA TYR A 23 -8.10 -2.33 -8.62
C TYR A 23 -7.78 -1.33 -9.73
N VAL A 24 -6.57 -0.76 -9.76
CA VAL A 24 -6.14 0.12 -10.86
C VAL A 24 -6.12 -0.65 -12.20
N HIS A 25 -5.66 -1.90 -12.22
CA HIS A 25 -5.70 -2.72 -13.43
C HIS A 25 -7.13 -3.05 -13.86
N GLU A 26 -8.02 -3.37 -12.92
CA GLU A 26 -9.46 -3.57 -13.19
C GLU A 26 -10.12 -2.28 -13.74
N ALA A 27 -9.75 -1.11 -13.21
CA ALA A 27 -10.20 0.17 -13.72
C ALA A 27 -9.74 0.40 -15.15
N PHE A 28 -8.49 0.05 -15.50
CA PHE A 28 -8.01 0.12 -16.88
C PHE A 28 -8.77 -0.81 -17.83
N ASP A 29 -9.13 -2.01 -17.37
CA ASP A 29 -9.93 -2.94 -18.18
C ASP A 29 -11.36 -2.41 -18.39
N ALA A 30 -12.00 -1.87 -17.35
CA ALA A 30 -13.30 -1.22 -17.46
C ALA A 30 -13.26 0.02 -18.38
N MET A 31 -12.15 0.79 -18.35
CA MET A 31 -11.95 1.96 -19.20
C MET A 31 -11.91 1.59 -20.69
N LYS A 32 -11.28 0.47 -21.05
CA LYS A 32 -11.27 -0.04 -22.44
C LYS A 32 -12.68 -0.36 -22.95
N GLU A 33 -13.58 -0.73 -22.05
CA GLU A 33 -14.98 -1.03 -22.34
C GLU A 33 -15.92 0.19 -22.19
N SER A 34 -15.37 1.39 -21.93
CA SER A 34 -16.13 2.63 -21.68
C SER A 34 -17.11 2.54 -20.51
N LYS A 35 -16.84 1.67 -19.52
CA LYS A 35 -17.66 1.49 -18.31
C LYS A 35 -17.24 2.46 -17.21
N PHE A 36 -17.48 3.75 -17.41
CA PHE A 36 -16.92 4.81 -16.55
C PHE A 36 -17.38 4.76 -15.09
N GLU A 37 -18.61 4.32 -14.81
CA GLU A 37 -19.08 4.12 -13.43
C GLU A 37 -18.21 3.10 -12.68
N VAL A 38 -17.83 2.00 -13.34
CA VAL A 38 -16.94 0.97 -12.77
C VAL A 38 -15.52 1.50 -12.62
N VAL A 39 -15.06 2.36 -13.54
CA VAL A 39 -13.73 2.99 -13.42
C VAL A 39 -13.67 3.84 -12.15
N GLU A 40 -14.67 4.69 -11.91
CA GLU A 40 -14.74 5.53 -10.71
C GLU A 40 -14.78 4.70 -9.42
N GLU A 41 -15.60 3.63 -9.40
CA GLU A 41 -15.68 2.70 -8.27
C GLU A 41 -14.32 2.06 -7.97
N LYS A 42 -13.64 1.53 -8.99
CA LYS A 42 -12.36 0.83 -8.82
C LYS A 42 -11.23 1.77 -8.43
N LEU A 43 -11.21 2.99 -8.97
CA LEU A 43 -10.21 3.98 -8.56
C LEU A 43 -10.43 4.47 -7.13
N ALA A 44 -11.69 4.62 -6.68
CA ALA A 44 -11.98 4.94 -5.29
C ALA A 44 -11.53 3.83 -4.34
N ALA A 45 -11.81 2.56 -4.69
CA ALA A 45 -11.34 1.41 -3.91
C ALA A 45 -9.80 1.31 -3.89
N ALA A 46 -9.14 1.60 -5.01
CA ALA A 46 -7.67 1.64 -5.06
C ALA A 46 -7.08 2.72 -4.14
N ASP A 47 -7.71 3.90 -4.09
CA ASP A 47 -7.27 5.00 -3.24
C ASP A 47 -7.42 4.66 -1.75
N GLU A 48 -8.51 4.00 -1.35
CA GLU A 48 -8.71 3.53 0.02
C GLU A 48 -7.62 2.54 0.46
N GLU A 49 -7.28 1.57 -0.39
CA GLU A 49 -6.20 0.62 -0.14
C GLU A 49 -4.82 1.29 -0.09
N LEU A 50 -4.52 2.22 -1.01
CA LEU A 50 -3.27 2.99 -0.97
C LEU A 50 -3.16 3.83 0.30
N LEU A 51 -4.27 4.38 0.79
CA LEU A 51 -4.28 5.15 2.02
C LEU A 51 -3.88 4.28 3.22
N GLN A 52 -4.33 3.02 3.30
CA GLN A 52 -3.89 2.08 4.33
C GLN A 52 -2.38 1.80 4.25
N ALA A 53 -1.87 1.50 3.05
CA ALA A 53 -0.43 1.32 2.84
C ALA A 53 0.38 2.57 3.26
N HIS A 54 -0.11 3.76 2.90
CA HIS A 54 0.54 5.02 3.25
C HIS A 54 0.49 5.33 4.74
N HIS A 55 -0.55 4.93 5.47
CA HIS A 55 -0.60 5.03 6.92
C HIS A 55 0.50 4.18 7.58
N ALA A 56 0.61 2.90 7.21
CA ALA A 56 1.68 2.03 7.70
C ALA A 56 3.08 2.59 7.40
N GLN A 57 3.30 3.08 6.17
CA GLN A 57 4.55 3.73 5.79
C GLN A 57 4.84 5.00 6.62
N THR A 58 3.82 5.83 6.83
CA THR A 58 3.95 7.08 7.60
C THR A 58 4.31 6.80 9.05
N ASP A 59 3.70 5.78 9.67
CA ASP A 59 3.99 5.38 11.04
C ASP A 59 5.45 4.90 11.19
N LEU A 60 5.98 4.18 10.21
CA LEU A 60 7.39 3.78 10.18
C LEU A 60 8.32 5.01 10.12
N LEU A 61 8.00 5.98 9.27
CA LEU A 61 8.77 7.23 9.17
C LEU A 61 8.73 8.03 10.48
N GLN A 62 7.57 8.11 11.12
CA GLN A 62 7.41 8.79 12.42
C GLN A 62 8.24 8.11 13.51
N LYS A 63 8.21 6.78 13.60
CA LYS A 63 9.01 6.00 14.56
C LYS A 63 10.51 6.20 14.33
N TYR A 64 10.95 6.20 13.08
CA TYR A 64 12.35 6.49 12.74
C TYR A 64 12.75 7.90 13.18
N ALA A 65 11.93 8.91 12.84
CA ALA A 65 12.17 10.30 13.23
C ALA A 65 12.18 10.51 14.74
N SER A 66 11.46 9.69 15.52
CA SER A 66 11.47 9.72 16.98
C SER A 66 12.71 9.07 17.61
N GLY A 67 13.67 8.61 16.81
CA GLY A 67 14.90 7.97 17.25
C GLY A 67 14.81 6.44 17.38
N THR A 68 13.74 5.81 16.89
CA THR A 68 13.66 4.35 16.84
C THR A 68 14.56 3.84 15.73
N GLU A 69 15.49 2.94 16.06
CA GLU A 69 16.26 2.25 15.03
C GLU A 69 15.35 1.33 14.20
N ILE A 70 15.47 1.43 12.88
CA ILE A 70 14.78 0.57 11.91
C ILE A 70 15.85 -0.11 11.05
N LYS A 71 15.96 -1.43 11.19
CA LYS A 71 16.87 -2.25 10.38
C LYS A 71 16.20 -2.59 9.07
N ILE A 72 16.59 -1.93 7.99
CA ILE A 72 16.00 -2.15 6.65
C ILE A 72 16.37 -3.53 6.12
N GLU A 73 15.36 -4.33 5.80
CA GLU A 73 15.48 -5.62 5.10
C GLU A 73 15.06 -5.49 3.63
N ILE A 74 15.46 -6.45 2.79
CA ILE A 74 15.15 -6.40 1.35
C ILE A 74 13.65 -6.33 1.07
N ILE A 75 12.83 -6.97 1.90
CA ILE A 75 11.38 -6.95 1.75
C ILE A 75 10.78 -5.57 2.03
N MET A 76 11.38 -4.80 2.96
CA MET A 76 10.99 -3.41 3.23
C MET A 76 11.38 -2.47 2.08
N VAL A 77 12.47 -2.76 1.38
CA VAL A 77 12.84 -2.00 0.17
C VAL A 77 11.91 -2.34 -1.00
N HIS A 78 11.34 -3.54 -1.02
CA HIS A 78 10.40 -3.99 -2.04
C HIS A 78 8.99 -3.44 -1.86
N ALA A 79 8.54 -3.35 -0.61
CA ALA A 79 7.24 -2.83 -0.21
C ALA A 79 7.04 -1.37 -0.62
#